data_AF-A0A7M7NBH4-F1
#
_entry.id   AF-A0A7M7NBH4-F1
#
_cell.length_a   1.000
_cell.length_b   1.000
_cell.length_c   1.000
_cell.angle_alpha   90.00
_cell.angle_beta   90.00
_cell.angle_gamma   90.00
#
_symmetry.space_group_name_H-M   'P 1'
#
loop_
_entity.id
_entity.type
_entity.pdbx_description
1 polymer ?
#
loop_
_entity_poly.entity_id
_entity_poly.type
_entity_poly.pdbx_seq_one_letter_code
_entity_poly.pdbx_strand_id
1 'polypeptide(L)'
;MFMVFIVCSYIYKIKSSTMSIKFWAYFFLVLGISATHISGEGVVTTELLCDGDPAILIDGGDLLIHVQSSFYGRATDDICNSTPSPTPPGAEVILPCSSPSAPVLINNICHLGRACILVADNGIFGAPCNGTTEYLMITYVLLPPTQTLPTTSASPTTMPITSAPPTTMSTTSAPPTTISTTSAPPTTMSTTSATPITTVEKLSIDICEGEWEPRLNCPDGQTISICSSIYGRSDTTTCPDTSATTSNVDCMSLNPLYVRTTCQGRQSCIVFAGDRNLGGDPCPDTHKYLHIDYRCVAE
;
A
#
# COMPACT_ATOMS: atom_id res chain seq x y z
N MET A 1 -4.56 -40.65 -48.74
CA MET A 1 -5.82 -41.36 -49.06
C MET A 1 -6.50 -41.64 -47.72
N PHE A 2 -7.10 -40.69 -47.03
CA PHE A 2 -8.31 -39.92 -47.34
C PHE A 2 -8.09 -38.47 -46.91
N MET A 3 -7.93 -37.62 -47.92
CA MET A 3 -7.75 -36.19 -47.77
C MET A 3 -9.13 -35.53 -47.65
N VAL A 4 -9.26 -34.55 -46.76
CA VAL A 4 -9.60 -33.18 -47.19
C VAL A 4 -10.88 -33.08 -48.04
N PHE A 5 -12.04 -33.38 -47.47
CA PHE A 5 -13.33 -33.14 -48.13
C PHE A 5 -14.37 -32.34 -47.31
N ILE A 6 -14.09 -31.90 -46.08
CA ILE A 6 -15.14 -31.25 -45.25
C ILE A 6 -14.99 -29.72 -45.11
N VAL A 7 -13.95 -29.09 -45.69
CA VAL A 7 -13.85 -27.61 -45.74
C VAL A 7 -13.77 -27.09 -47.18
N CYS A 8 -14.46 -27.76 -48.11
CA CYS A 8 -14.61 -27.30 -49.51
C CYS A 8 -16.05 -26.91 -49.86
N SER A 9 -16.94 -26.73 -48.88
CA SER A 9 -18.35 -26.37 -49.13
C SER A 9 -18.79 -25.01 -48.53
N TYR A 10 -17.88 -24.22 -47.95
CA TYR A 10 -18.23 -22.91 -47.37
C TYR A 10 -17.48 -21.70 -47.96
N ILE A 11 -16.90 -21.85 -49.15
CA ILE A 11 -16.40 -20.72 -49.96
C ILE A 11 -16.97 -20.83 -51.38
N TYR A 12 -18.28 -20.99 -51.48
CA TYR A 12 -19.00 -20.84 -52.74
C TYR A 12 -20.16 -19.86 -52.56
N LYS A 13 -19.82 -18.57 -52.41
CA LYS A 13 -20.58 -17.39 -52.87
C LYS A 13 -20.05 -16.11 -52.22
N ILE A 14 -18.87 -15.66 -52.66
CA ILE A 14 -18.58 -14.23 -52.67
C ILE A 14 -18.27 -13.89 -54.12
N LYS A 15 -19.32 -13.45 -54.82
CA LYS A 15 -19.27 -12.98 -56.20
C LYS A 15 -18.86 -11.51 -56.17
N SER A 16 -17.79 -11.20 -56.90
CA SER A 16 -17.55 -9.91 -57.57
C SER A 16 -17.30 -8.69 -56.68
N SER A 17 -16.03 -8.34 -56.46
CA SER A 17 -15.35 -7.31 -57.26
C SER A 17 -13.98 -6.97 -56.67
N THR A 18 -12.97 -6.99 -57.55
CA THR A 18 -11.70 -6.25 -57.50
C THR A 18 -10.63 -6.61 -56.44
N MET A 19 -9.76 -7.54 -56.87
CA MET A 19 -8.35 -7.70 -56.47
C MET A 19 -7.54 -6.39 -56.54
N SER A 20 -6.60 -6.21 -55.60
CA SER A 20 -5.15 -6.24 -55.87
C SER A 20 -4.30 -5.82 -54.66
N ILE A 21 -3.10 -6.42 -54.53
CA ILE A 21 -1.93 -6.07 -53.66
C ILE A 21 -1.60 -7.01 -52.46
N LYS A 22 -2.48 -7.92 -52.02
CA LYS A 22 -2.13 -8.90 -50.95
C LYS A 22 -1.64 -10.28 -51.44
N PHE A 23 -0.73 -10.34 -52.42
CA PHE A 23 -0.22 -11.63 -52.93
C PHE A 23 1.29 -11.89 -52.70
N TRP A 24 2.01 -10.96 -52.06
CA TRP A 24 3.44 -11.13 -51.72
C TRP A 24 3.73 -11.30 -50.22
N ALA A 25 2.70 -11.35 -49.36
CA ALA A 25 2.88 -11.52 -47.91
C ALA A 25 3.01 -12.99 -47.46
N TYR A 26 2.75 -13.96 -48.34
CA TYR A 26 2.72 -15.39 -48.00
C TYR A 26 3.98 -16.18 -48.40
N PHE A 27 5.02 -15.52 -48.93
CA PHE A 27 6.27 -16.18 -49.34
C PHE A 27 7.44 -15.96 -48.36
N PHE A 28 7.24 -15.24 -47.24
CA PHE A 28 8.22 -15.09 -46.15
C PHE A 28 7.90 -15.97 -44.93
N LEU A 29 7.56 -17.23 -45.20
CA LEU A 29 7.55 -18.32 -44.21
C LEU A 29 8.59 -19.38 -44.60
N VAL A 30 9.81 -18.95 -44.96
CA VAL A 30 10.91 -19.90 -45.25
C VAL A 30 12.25 -19.59 -44.58
N LEU A 31 12.65 -18.36 -44.22
CA LEU A 31 13.91 -18.17 -43.49
C LEU A 31 13.87 -16.94 -42.56
N GLY A 32 13.94 -17.19 -41.24
CA GLY A 32 14.25 -16.16 -40.25
C GLY A 32 13.05 -15.54 -39.54
N ILE A 33 12.30 -16.33 -38.77
CA ILE A 33 11.50 -15.78 -37.67
C ILE A 33 12.51 -15.30 -36.62
N SER A 34 12.94 -14.05 -36.74
CA SER A 34 13.53 -13.32 -35.63
C SER A 34 12.52 -13.38 -34.49
N ALA A 35 12.94 -13.90 -33.34
CA ALA A 35 12.14 -13.91 -32.12
C ALA A 35 11.58 -12.50 -31.90
N THR A 36 10.29 -12.32 -32.16
CA THR A 36 9.58 -11.12 -31.73
C THR A 36 9.57 -11.22 -30.21
N HIS A 37 10.47 -10.46 -29.59
CA HIS A 37 10.43 -10.10 -28.19
C HIS A 37 8.97 -9.79 -27.83
N ILE A 38 8.33 -10.65 -27.03
CA ILE A 38 7.09 -10.28 -26.35
C ILE A 38 7.56 -9.26 -25.31
N SER A 39 7.56 -7.98 -25.68
CA SER A 39 7.68 -6.91 -24.70
C SER A 39 6.49 -7.03 -23.76
N GLY A 40 6.76 -7.39 -22.51
CA GLY A 40 5.75 -7.56 -21.46
C GLY A 40 5.13 -6.22 -21.06
N GLU A 41 4.26 -5.68 -21.90
CA GLU A 41 3.38 -4.58 -21.52
C GLU A 41 2.16 -5.20 -20.81
N GLY A 42 2.15 -5.13 -19.48
CA GLY A 42 0.97 -5.51 -18.72
C GLY A 42 -0.21 -4.59 -19.06
N VAL A 43 -1.42 -5.15 -19.03
CA VAL A 43 -2.66 -4.39 -19.29
C VAL A 43 -2.91 -3.42 -18.13
N VAL A 44 -3.12 -2.15 -18.44
CA VAL A 44 -3.50 -1.13 -17.46
C VAL A 44 -5.02 -1.20 -17.26
N THR A 45 -5.42 -1.43 -16.01
CA THR A 45 -6.81 -1.57 -15.59
C THR A 45 -7.17 -0.44 -14.63
N THR A 46 -8.35 0.15 -14.79
CA THR A 46 -8.90 1.16 -13.88
C THR A 46 -10.21 0.66 -13.29
N GLU A 47 -10.30 0.69 -11.96
CA GLU A 47 -11.49 0.33 -11.20
C GLU A 47 -12.06 1.57 -10.51
N LEU A 48 -13.39 1.66 -10.43
CA LEU A 48 -14.14 2.75 -9.80
C LEU A 48 -15.09 2.15 -8.76
N LEU A 49 -15.04 2.68 -7.54
CA LEU A 49 -15.92 2.33 -6.43
C LEU A 49 -16.64 3.59 -5.96
N CYS A 50 -17.96 3.61 -6.08
CA CYS A 50 -18.82 4.66 -5.56
C CYS A 50 -19.14 4.42 -4.07
N ASP A 51 -19.58 5.48 -3.38
CA ASP A 51 -20.11 5.34 -2.02
C ASP A 51 -21.27 4.32 -1.95
N GLY A 52 -21.17 3.39 -1.00
CA GLY A 52 -22.10 2.26 -0.83
C GLY A 52 -21.89 1.07 -1.77
N ASP A 53 -20.94 1.12 -2.71
CA ASP A 53 -20.58 -0.05 -3.50
C ASP A 53 -19.92 -1.13 -2.62
N PRO A 54 -20.11 -2.42 -2.95
CA PRO A 54 -19.41 -3.48 -2.26
C PRO A 54 -17.90 -3.38 -2.47
N ALA A 55 -17.15 -3.97 -1.54
CA ALA A 55 -15.70 -4.08 -1.66
C ALA A 55 -15.29 -4.75 -2.98
N ILE A 56 -14.27 -4.20 -3.65
CA ILE A 56 -13.65 -4.84 -4.82
C ILE A 56 -12.47 -5.70 -4.39
N LEU A 57 -12.36 -6.89 -4.98
CA LEU A 57 -11.19 -7.75 -4.90
C LEU A 57 -10.43 -7.69 -6.23
N ILE A 58 -9.21 -7.14 -6.18
CA ILE A 58 -8.24 -7.26 -7.27
C ILE A 58 -7.46 -8.54 -7.03
N ASP A 59 -7.62 -9.54 -7.90
CA ASP A 59 -6.88 -10.80 -7.85
C ASP A 59 -5.83 -10.83 -8.98
N GLY A 60 -4.56 -10.76 -8.58
CA GLY A 60 -3.42 -10.88 -9.49
C GLY A 60 -2.98 -12.32 -9.72
N GLY A 61 -3.47 -13.29 -8.92
CA GLY A 61 -3.04 -14.68 -8.96
C GLY A 61 -1.52 -14.83 -8.73
N ASP A 62 -0.80 -15.19 -9.81
CA ASP A 62 0.67 -15.31 -9.81
C ASP A 62 1.40 -14.02 -10.17
N LEU A 63 0.68 -12.98 -10.59
CA LEU A 63 1.20 -11.66 -10.92
C LEU A 63 1.14 -10.73 -9.70
N LEU A 64 2.01 -9.72 -9.69
CA LEU A 64 2.02 -8.66 -8.69
C LEU A 64 1.25 -7.44 -9.20
N ILE A 65 0.48 -6.82 -8.31
CA ILE A 65 -0.25 -5.59 -8.58
C ILE A 65 0.72 -4.41 -8.51
N HIS A 66 0.94 -3.74 -9.64
CA HIS A 66 1.66 -2.47 -9.71
C HIS A 66 0.66 -1.32 -9.86
N VAL A 67 0.35 -0.69 -8.73
CA VAL A 67 -0.47 0.53 -8.72
C VAL A 67 0.24 1.64 -9.49
N GLN A 68 -0.45 2.22 -10.47
CA GLN A 68 0.02 3.35 -11.28
C GLN A 68 -0.48 4.68 -10.70
N SER A 69 -1.75 4.73 -10.32
CA SER A 69 -2.36 5.88 -9.67
C SER A 69 -3.57 5.45 -8.85
N SER A 70 -3.96 6.27 -7.87
CA SER A 70 -5.23 6.10 -7.17
C SER A 70 -5.73 7.43 -6.64
N PHE A 71 -7.02 7.46 -6.33
CA PHE A 71 -7.77 8.66 -5.98
C PHE A 71 -8.90 8.28 -5.01
N TYR A 72 -9.17 9.14 -4.04
CA TYR A 72 -10.38 9.09 -3.22
C TYR A 72 -10.91 10.51 -3.01
N GLY A 73 -12.18 10.73 -3.30
CA GLY A 73 -12.82 12.05 -3.19
C GLY A 73 -13.80 12.26 -4.34
N ARG A 74 -13.88 13.48 -4.86
CA ARG A 74 -14.69 13.81 -6.04
C ARG A 74 -13.99 14.83 -6.91
N ALA A 75 -13.62 14.45 -8.13
CA ALA A 75 -13.01 15.35 -9.10
C ALA A 75 -14.07 16.06 -9.95
N THR A 76 -15.16 15.37 -10.27
CA THR A 76 -16.24 15.84 -11.15
C THR A 76 -17.62 15.37 -10.66
N ASP A 77 -18.68 15.95 -11.20
CA ASP A 77 -20.08 15.68 -10.85
C ASP A 77 -20.74 14.56 -11.69
N ASP A 78 -20.11 14.16 -12.79
CA ASP A 78 -20.60 13.14 -13.72
C ASP A 78 -20.27 11.69 -13.27
N ILE A 79 -19.29 11.51 -12.40
CA ILE A 79 -18.85 10.21 -11.87
C ILE A 79 -19.63 9.87 -10.60
N CYS A 80 -20.12 8.62 -10.52
CA CYS A 80 -20.93 8.13 -9.39
C CYS A 80 -22.13 9.06 -9.12
N ASN A 81 -22.95 9.27 -10.17
CA ASN A 81 -24.06 10.21 -10.25
C ASN A 81 -25.19 9.84 -9.27
N SER A 82 -24.90 9.98 -7.99
CA SER A 82 -25.86 9.97 -6.90
C SER A 82 -26.41 11.38 -6.81
N THR A 83 -27.74 11.50 -6.72
CA THR A 83 -28.40 12.78 -6.48
C THR A 83 -27.69 13.48 -5.32
N PRO A 84 -27.13 14.69 -5.50
CA PRO A 84 -26.48 15.39 -4.41
C PRO A 84 -27.46 15.46 -3.24
N SER A 85 -27.00 14.98 -2.07
CA SER A 85 -27.74 15.13 -0.81
C SER A 85 -28.21 16.58 -0.71
N PRO A 86 -29.47 16.86 -0.32
CA PRO A 86 -30.05 18.19 -0.39
C PRO A 86 -29.15 19.18 0.35
N THR A 87 -28.34 19.91 -0.41
CA THR A 87 -27.46 20.93 0.13
C THR A 87 -28.36 22.00 0.72
N PRO A 88 -28.08 22.47 1.95
CA PRO A 88 -28.76 23.64 2.50
C PRO A 88 -28.72 24.79 1.48
N PRO A 89 -29.80 25.59 1.35
CA PRO A 89 -29.79 26.73 0.43
C PRO A 89 -28.59 27.63 0.73
N GLY A 90 -27.63 27.70 -0.21
CA GLY A 90 -26.40 28.49 -0.08
C GLY A 90 -25.11 27.71 0.22
N ALA A 91 -25.14 26.36 0.31
CA ALA A 91 -23.93 25.56 0.39
C ALA A 91 -23.34 25.30 -1.01
N GLU A 92 -22.22 25.95 -1.33
CA GLU A 92 -21.45 25.66 -2.55
C GLU A 92 -20.75 24.30 -2.42
N VAL A 93 -20.90 23.46 -3.45
CA VAL A 93 -20.16 22.21 -3.61
C VAL A 93 -18.76 22.56 -4.13
N ILE A 94 -17.73 22.36 -3.31
CA ILE A 94 -16.34 22.67 -3.68
C ILE A 94 -15.73 21.47 -4.40
N LEU A 95 -15.52 21.60 -5.71
CA LEU A 95 -14.85 20.61 -6.56
C LEU A 95 -13.63 21.22 -7.28
N PRO A 96 -12.55 20.45 -7.51
CA PRO A 96 -12.35 19.06 -7.08
C PRO A 96 -11.96 18.97 -5.60
N CYS A 97 -12.34 17.87 -4.95
CA CYS A 97 -11.93 17.53 -3.59
C CYS A 97 -11.30 16.13 -3.57
N SER A 98 -10.24 15.94 -2.80
CA SER A 98 -9.51 14.68 -2.75
C SER A 98 -8.82 14.48 -1.41
N SER A 99 -8.79 13.24 -0.94
CA SER A 99 -8.00 12.85 0.22
C SER A 99 -6.52 12.74 -0.17
N PRO A 100 -5.62 13.55 0.41
CA PRO A 100 -4.19 13.51 0.08
C PRO A 100 -3.48 12.24 0.59
N SER A 101 -4.06 11.55 1.58
CA SER A 101 -3.53 10.30 2.13
C SER A 101 -3.93 9.07 1.30
N ALA A 102 -5.04 9.14 0.55
CA ALA A 102 -5.59 7.99 -0.15
C ALA A 102 -4.64 7.34 -1.17
N PRO A 103 -3.93 8.08 -2.05
CA PRO A 103 -3.06 7.43 -3.03
C PRO A 103 -1.94 6.61 -2.41
N VAL A 104 -1.38 7.13 -1.31
CA VAL A 104 -0.33 6.46 -0.56
C VAL A 104 -0.91 5.23 0.14
N LEU A 105 -2.10 5.36 0.74
CA LEU A 105 -2.74 4.28 1.50
C LEU A 105 -3.09 3.10 0.59
N ILE A 106 -3.75 3.37 -0.54
CA ILE A 106 -4.10 2.37 -1.54
C ILE A 106 -2.83 1.71 -2.11
N ASN A 107 -1.78 2.49 -2.38
CA ASN A 107 -0.51 1.92 -2.80
C ASN A 107 0.06 0.97 -1.73
N ASN A 108 0.04 1.34 -0.46
CA ASN A 108 0.58 0.49 0.60
C ASN A 108 -0.26 -0.75 0.93
N ILE A 109 -1.54 -0.77 0.55
CA ILE A 109 -2.42 -1.94 0.69
C ILE A 109 -2.26 -2.87 -0.53
N CYS A 110 -2.24 -2.33 -1.75
CA CYS A 110 -2.31 -3.13 -2.98
C CYS A 110 -0.96 -3.37 -3.67
N HIS A 111 -0.01 -2.42 -3.62
CA HIS A 111 1.19 -2.47 -4.43
C HIS A 111 2.09 -3.65 -4.05
N LEU A 112 2.57 -4.38 -5.07
CA LEU A 112 3.29 -5.65 -4.96
C LEU A 112 2.52 -6.76 -4.22
N GLY A 113 1.22 -6.58 -3.99
CA GLY A 113 0.32 -7.63 -3.51
C GLY A 113 -0.06 -8.58 -4.64
N ARG A 114 -0.44 -9.81 -4.29
CA ARG A 114 -1.09 -10.77 -5.20
C ARG A 114 -2.61 -10.66 -5.18
N ALA A 115 -3.16 -10.11 -4.11
CA ALA A 115 -4.56 -9.80 -3.98
C ALA A 115 -4.71 -8.51 -3.16
N CYS A 116 -5.69 -7.68 -3.51
CA CYS A 116 -6.02 -6.47 -2.76
C CYS A 116 -7.53 -6.32 -2.64
N ILE A 117 -8.01 -5.97 -1.45
CA ILE A 117 -9.42 -5.64 -1.22
C ILE A 117 -9.50 -4.14 -0.93
N LEU A 118 -10.35 -3.43 -1.68
CA LEU A 118 -10.59 -2.01 -1.50
C LEU A 118 -12.07 -1.75 -1.22
N VAL A 119 -12.32 -0.78 -0.33
CA VAL A 119 -13.64 -0.29 0.03
C VAL A 119 -13.59 1.23 -0.03
N ALA A 120 -14.56 1.87 -0.68
CA ALA A 120 -14.71 3.32 -0.61
C ALA A 120 -15.40 3.67 0.71
N ASP A 121 -14.60 3.90 1.76
CA ASP A 121 -15.10 4.14 3.11
C ASP A 121 -14.45 5.37 3.75
N ASN A 122 -15.29 6.27 4.28
CA ASN A 122 -14.87 7.52 4.92
C ASN A 122 -14.09 7.30 6.22
N GLY A 123 -14.23 6.17 6.90
CA GLY A 123 -13.42 5.79 8.06
C GLY A 123 -11.99 5.40 7.70
N ILE A 124 -11.75 4.97 6.46
CA ILE A 124 -10.42 4.59 5.96
C ILE A 124 -9.67 5.79 5.38
N PHE A 125 -10.35 6.60 4.55
CA PHE A 125 -9.71 7.67 3.77
C PHE A 125 -9.99 9.09 4.29
N GLY A 126 -10.80 9.21 5.35
CA GLY A 126 -11.40 10.47 5.78
C GLY A 126 -12.57 10.88 4.89
N ALA A 127 -13.27 11.96 5.26
CA ALA A 127 -14.32 12.58 4.45
C ALA A 127 -13.80 13.89 3.82
N PRO A 128 -13.06 13.82 2.69
CA PRO A 128 -12.41 14.99 2.11
C PRO A 128 -13.38 15.98 1.45
N CYS A 129 -14.64 15.59 1.22
CA CYS A 129 -15.60 16.36 0.47
C CYS A 129 -16.83 16.68 1.34
N ASN A 130 -17.10 17.96 1.59
CA ASN A 130 -18.27 18.35 2.38
C ASN A 130 -19.51 18.50 1.48
N GLY A 131 -20.57 17.72 1.76
CA GLY A 131 -21.85 17.83 1.05
C GLY A 131 -21.93 17.13 -0.30
N THR A 132 -20.99 16.24 -0.63
CA THR A 132 -21.04 15.36 -1.81
C THR A 132 -20.58 13.96 -1.46
N THR A 133 -21.11 12.94 -2.13
CA THR A 133 -20.61 11.56 -2.02
C THR A 133 -19.20 11.45 -2.62
N GLU A 134 -18.34 10.61 -2.09
CA GLU A 134 -17.00 10.38 -2.65
C GLU A 134 -16.97 9.11 -3.53
N TYR A 135 -15.90 8.97 -4.32
CA TYR A 135 -15.57 7.74 -5.03
C TYR A 135 -14.09 7.43 -4.94
N LEU A 136 -13.78 6.14 -4.91
CA LEU A 136 -12.42 5.59 -5.01
C LEU A 136 -12.14 5.21 -6.46
N MET A 137 -10.97 5.58 -6.97
CA MET A 137 -10.49 5.10 -8.26
C MET A 137 -9.07 4.58 -8.10
N ILE A 138 -8.78 3.41 -8.69
CA ILE A 138 -7.44 2.85 -8.73
C ILE A 138 -7.10 2.44 -10.15
N THR A 139 -5.92 2.81 -10.61
CA THR A 139 -5.34 2.35 -11.87
C THR A 139 -4.10 1.52 -11.58
N TYR A 140 -4.04 0.30 -12.10
CA TYR A 140 -2.95 -0.64 -11.84
C TYR A 140 -2.63 -1.50 -13.08
N VAL A 141 -1.50 -2.18 -13.01
CA VAL A 141 -1.07 -3.17 -13.99
C VAL A 141 -0.61 -4.44 -13.27
N LEU A 142 -0.96 -5.60 -13.81
CA LEU A 142 -0.50 -6.89 -13.30
C LEU A 142 0.77 -7.32 -14.04
N LEU A 143 1.86 -7.52 -13.30
CA LEU A 143 3.16 -7.90 -13.87
C LEU A 143 3.69 -9.18 -13.22
N PRO A 144 4.41 -10.05 -13.96
CA PRO A 144 5.03 -11.22 -13.35
C PRO A 144 6.06 -10.82 -12.29
N PRO A 145 6.28 -11.65 -11.25
CA PRO A 145 7.26 -11.38 -10.17
C PRO A 145 8.74 -11.43 -10.62
N THR A 146 9.04 -11.27 -11.91
CA THR A 146 10.34 -11.57 -12.49
C THR A 146 11.32 -10.39 -12.51
N GLN A 147 12.44 -10.65 -11.82
CA GLN A 147 13.82 -10.14 -11.98
C GLN A 147 14.15 -8.79 -11.34
N THR A 148 15.11 -8.86 -10.41
CA THR A 148 15.89 -7.77 -9.83
C THR A 148 15.99 -6.58 -10.78
N LEU A 149 15.57 -5.41 -10.31
CA LEU A 149 15.81 -4.12 -10.95
C LEU A 149 17.26 -4.10 -11.46
N PRO A 150 17.54 -3.86 -12.75
CA PRO A 150 18.87 -3.49 -13.15
C PRO A 150 19.19 -2.20 -12.40
N THR A 151 20.04 -2.29 -11.38
CA THR A 151 20.74 -1.17 -10.81
C THR A 151 21.55 -0.55 -11.93
N THR A 152 20.97 0.41 -12.64
CA THR A 152 21.75 1.40 -13.38
C THR A 152 22.55 2.14 -12.31
N SER A 153 23.78 1.67 -12.11
CA SER A 153 24.86 2.35 -11.42
C SER A 153 25.09 3.69 -12.11
N ALA A 154 24.31 4.69 -11.69
CA ALA A 154 24.70 6.08 -11.83
C ALA A 154 25.70 6.35 -10.71
N SER A 155 26.96 6.12 -11.03
CA SER A 155 28.11 6.64 -10.29
C SER A 155 27.84 8.11 -9.90
N PRO A 156 27.92 8.49 -8.61
CA PRO A 156 27.86 9.90 -8.26
C PRO A 156 29.17 10.52 -8.75
N THR A 157 29.09 11.30 -9.82
CA THR A 157 30.18 12.17 -10.24
C THR A 157 30.32 13.24 -9.16
N THR A 158 31.42 13.18 -8.43
CA THR A 158 31.84 14.15 -7.41
C THR A 158 31.78 15.57 -7.98
N MET A 159 30.88 16.40 -7.46
CA MET A 159 30.99 17.86 -7.62
C MET A 159 31.92 18.42 -6.53
N PRO A 160 32.83 19.35 -6.86
CA PRO A 160 33.73 19.95 -5.88
C PRO A 160 32.97 21.00 -5.05
N ILE A 161 32.98 20.84 -3.73
CA ILE A 161 32.40 21.80 -2.79
C ILE A 161 33.44 22.89 -2.55
N THR A 162 33.12 24.11 -2.96
CA THR A 162 33.87 25.33 -2.68
C THR A 162 33.85 25.62 -1.17
N SER A 163 35.03 25.76 -0.59
CA SER A 163 35.28 26.09 0.81
C SER A 163 34.79 27.50 1.17
N ALA A 164 33.99 27.61 2.22
CA ALA A 164 33.79 28.86 2.96
C ALA A 164 34.61 28.85 4.28
N PRO A 165 35.04 30.00 4.81
CA PRO A 165 36.07 30.09 5.85
C PRO A 165 35.52 29.81 7.26
N PRO A 166 36.41 29.47 8.23
CA PRO A 166 36.00 29.13 9.59
C PRO A 166 35.76 30.38 10.43
N THR A 167 34.60 30.44 11.11
CA THR A 167 34.40 31.33 12.25
C THR A 167 34.49 30.53 13.54
N THR A 168 35.34 31.05 14.42
CA THR A 168 35.89 30.48 15.64
C THR A 168 34.92 30.56 16.83
N MET A 169 35.04 29.55 17.68
CA MET A 169 34.79 29.51 19.14
C MET A 169 33.40 29.85 19.68
N SER A 170 32.83 28.90 20.42
CA SER A 170 32.91 28.95 21.89
C SER A 170 32.52 27.61 22.53
N THR A 171 33.42 27.11 23.35
CA THR A 171 33.27 25.97 24.25
C THR A 171 32.54 26.40 25.52
N THR A 172 31.56 25.63 25.97
CA THR A 172 31.13 25.64 27.37
C THR A 172 30.97 24.20 27.83
N SER A 173 31.87 23.80 28.70
CA SER A 173 31.95 22.53 29.39
C SER A 173 30.83 22.41 30.44
N ALA A 174 30.12 21.27 30.43
CA ALA A 174 29.34 20.81 31.56
C ALA A 174 29.75 19.35 31.91
N PRO A 175 29.75 18.98 33.19
CA PRO A 175 30.52 17.85 33.74
C PRO A 175 29.93 16.46 33.48
N PRO A 176 30.76 15.39 33.59
CA PRO A 176 30.34 14.02 33.35
C PRO A 176 29.50 13.49 34.51
N THR A 177 28.33 12.92 34.21
CA THR A 177 27.56 12.11 35.16
C THR A 177 27.86 10.63 34.95
N THR A 178 28.07 9.98 36.08
CA THR A 178 28.66 8.67 36.28
C THR A 178 27.76 7.54 35.78
N ILE A 179 28.36 6.62 35.01
CA ILE A 179 27.78 5.36 34.57
C ILE A 179 27.57 4.46 35.79
N SER A 180 26.34 3.99 35.99
CA SER A 180 26.00 2.94 36.96
C SER A 180 25.49 1.72 36.20
N THR A 181 26.39 0.76 35.99
CA THR A 181 26.06 -0.58 35.46
C THR A 181 25.46 -1.44 36.57
N THR A 182 24.23 -1.90 36.39
CA THR A 182 23.63 -2.94 37.25
C THR A 182 23.50 -4.22 36.44
N SER A 183 24.28 -5.23 36.81
CA SER A 183 24.26 -6.56 36.22
C SER A 183 23.06 -7.36 36.71
N ALA A 184 22.19 -7.80 35.79
CA ALA A 184 21.18 -8.84 36.06
C ALA A 184 21.79 -10.25 35.88
N PRO A 185 21.38 -11.24 36.69
CA PRO A 185 21.91 -12.61 36.64
C PRO A 185 21.39 -13.42 35.43
N PRO A 186 22.13 -14.47 34.99
CA PRO A 186 21.74 -15.27 33.84
C PRO A 186 20.64 -16.26 34.21
N THR A 187 19.48 -16.16 33.55
CA THR A 187 18.44 -17.20 33.57
C THR A 187 18.67 -18.20 32.45
N THR A 188 18.82 -19.45 32.86
CA THR A 188 18.95 -20.65 32.05
C THR A 188 17.70 -20.87 31.19
N MET A 189 17.83 -20.85 29.87
CA MET A 189 16.75 -21.27 28.95
C MET A 189 16.92 -22.74 28.57
N SER A 190 15.89 -23.52 28.87
CA SER A 190 15.78 -24.95 28.59
C SER A 190 15.48 -25.21 27.12
N THR A 191 16.32 -26.01 26.49
CA THR A 191 16.18 -26.47 25.11
C THR A 191 15.03 -27.47 24.99
N THR A 192 13.98 -27.14 24.23
CA THR A 192 13.09 -28.15 23.64
C THR A 192 13.10 -27.97 22.13
N SER A 193 13.67 -28.96 21.46
CA SER A 193 13.74 -29.07 20.00
C SER A 193 12.35 -29.38 19.42
N ALA A 194 11.82 -28.48 18.60
CA ALA A 194 10.72 -28.77 17.69
C ALA A 194 11.11 -28.35 16.27
N THR A 195 10.78 -29.20 15.31
CA THR A 195 11.04 -29.15 13.87
C THR A 195 10.58 -27.85 13.19
N PRO A 196 11.32 -27.29 12.20
CA PRO A 196 10.95 -26.03 11.57
C PRO A 196 9.92 -26.26 10.45
N ILE A 197 8.69 -25.83 10.69
CA ILE A 197 7.78 -25.39 9.63
C ILE A 197 8.03 -23.89 9.53
N THR A 198 8.56 -23.42 8.39
CA THR A 198 8.89 -22.01 8.18
C THR A 198 7.63 -21.18 7.93
N THR A 199 6.70 -21.15 8.87
CA THR A 199 5.68 -20.10 8.96
C THR A 199 6.36 -18.88 9.53
N VAL A 200 6.52 -17.84 8.72
CA VAL A 200 7.00 -16.53 9.20
C VAL A 200 6.00 -16.05 10.25
N GLU A 201 6.42 -16.03 11.51
CA GLU A 201 5.57 -15.69 12.64
C GLU A 201 5.11 -14.23 12.52
N LYS A 202 3.80 -14.02 12.68
CA LYS A 202 3.18 -12.70 12.72
C LYS A 202 3.19 -12.22 14.17
N LEU A 203 3.79 -11.07 14.42
CA LEU A 203 3.83 -10.42 15.72
C LEU A 203 2.80 -9.28 15.74
N SER A 204 2.15 -9.09 16.89
CA SER A 204 1.17 -8.01 17.12
C SER A 204 1.55 -7.20 18.35
N ILE A 205 1.27 -5.89 18.30
CA ILE A 205 1.59 -4.96 19.37
C ILE A 205 0.52 -3.87 19.45
N ASP A 206 0.15 -3.48 20.67
CA ASP A 206 -0.81 -2.42 20.96
C ASP A 206 -0.12 -1.26 21.68
N ILE A 207 -0.31 -0.04 21.19
CA ILE A 207 0.23 1.20 21.76
C ILE A 207 -0.95 2.10 22.12
N CYS A 208 -1.09 2.49 23.39
CA CYS A 208 -2.23 3.28 23.85
C CYS A 208 -2.17 4.72 23.32
N GLU A 209 -3.33 5.36 23.15
CA GLU A 209 -3.42 6.76 22.73
C GLU A 209 -2.56 7.67 23.64
N GLY A 210 -1.72 8.50 23.02
CA GLY A 210 -0.79 9.38 23.72
C GLY A 210 0.54 8.72 24.14
N GLU A 211 0.77 7.46 23.79
CA GLU A 211 1.99 6.73 24.14
C GLU A 211 2.94 6.48 22.95
N TRP A 212 4.20 6.16 23.29
CA TRP A 212 5.27 5.80 22.35
C TRP A 212 5.70 4.33 22.48
N GLU A 213 5.21 3.62 23.49
CA GLU A 213 5.61 2.25 23.81
C GLU A 213 4.41 1.29 23.71
N PRO A 214 4.65 0.02 23.36
CA PRO A 214 5.96 -0.63 23.22
C PRO A 214 6.59 -0.47 21.81
N ARG A 215 7.87 -0.85 21.68
CA ARG A 215 8.65 -0.73 20.43
C ARG A 215 8.55 -1.97 19.54
N LEU A 216 8.58 -1.80 18.23
CA LEU A 216 8.71 -2.90 17.27
C LEU A 216 10.19 -3.29 17.17
N ASN A 217 10.47 -4.59 17.28
CA ASN A 217 11.83 -5.10 17.25
C ASN A 217 11.89 -6.44 16.50
N CYS A 218 12.94 -6.60 15.69
CA CYS A 218 13.30 -7.86 15.07
C CYS A 218 14.68 -8.34 15.55
N PRO A 219 14.93 -9.67 15.55
CA PRO A 219 16.25 -10.23 15.83
C PRO A 219 17.33 -9.70 14.86
N ASP A 220 18.59 -9.83 15.26
CA ASP A 220 19.73 -9.46 14.42
C ASP A 220 19.68 -10.17 13.05
N GLY A 221 19.93 -9.41 11.98
CA GLY A 221 19.86 -9.90 10.59
C GLY A 221 18.45 -9.99 10.02
N GLN A 222 17.43 -9.47 10.72
CA GLN A 222 16.06 -9.35 10.21
C GLN A 222 15.57 -7.91 10.28
N THR A 223 14.63 -7.58 9.39
CA THR A 223 14.00 -6.27 9.32
C THR A 223 12.48 -6.37 9.50
N ILE A 224 11.89 -5.29 9.97
CA ILE A 224 10.46 -5.16 10.19
C ILE A 224 9.76 -5.05 8.84
N SER A 225 8.81 -5.96 8.61
CA SER A 225 7.83 -5.89 7.52
C SER A 225 6.46 -5.67 8.13
N ILE A 226 5.91 -4.46 7.99
CA ILE A 226 4.57 -4.13 8.47
C ILE A 226 3.52 -4.89 7.64
N CYS A 227 2.64 -5.61 8.32
CA CYS A 227 1.51 -6.31 7.72
C CYS A 227 0.29 -5.39 7.66
N SER A 228 -0.14 -4.86 8.81
CA SER A 228 -1.29 -3.97 8.96
C SER A 228 -1.15 -3.11 10.20
N SER A 229 -1.83 -1.96 10.25
CA SER A 229 -2.02 -1.21 11.50
C SER A 229 -3.33 -0.46 11.52
N ILE A 230 -4.02 -0.52 12.64
CA ILE A 230 -5.35 0.06 12.87
C ILE A 230 -5.31 0.93 14.12
N TYR A 231 -5.92 2.10 14.05
CA TYR A 231 -6.02 3.04 15.17
C TYR A 231 -7.48 3.22 15.56
N GLY A 232 -7.80 3.06 16.84
CA GLY A 232 -9.16 3.11 17.34
C GLY A 232 -9.35 2.21 18.56
N ARG A 233 -10.47 1.52 18.66
CA ARG A 233 -10.81 0.56 19.70
C ARG A 233 -11.70 -0.55 19.15
N SER A 234 -11.29 -1.81 19.35
CA SER A 234 -12.04 -3.03 19.04
C SER A 234 -12.44 -3.86 20.25
N ASP A 235 -11.97 -3.50 21.45
CA ASP A 235 -12.29 -4.20 22.68
C ASP A 235 -12.24 -3.28 23.91
N THR A 236 -12.79 -3.75 25.03
CA THR A 236 -12.91 -2.98 26.28
C THR A 236 -11.72 -3.14 27.22
N THR A 237 -10.78 -4.02 26.90
CA THR A 237 -9.70 -4.47 27.80
C THR A 237 -8.33 -3.90 27.45
N THR A 238 -8.08 -3.66 26.16
CA THR A 238 -6.86 -3.09 25.63
C THR A 238 -6.84 -1.59 25.93
N CYS A 239 -5.73 -1.11 26.52
CA CYS A 239 -5.56 0.29 26.91
C CYS A 239 -6.76 0.85 27.71
N PRO A 240 -7.05 0.30 28.91
CA PRO A 240 -8.19 0.74 29.70
C PRO A 240 -7.96 2.16 30.22
N ASP A 241 -8.99 2.99 30.19
CA ASP A 241 -8.96 4.35 30.70
C ASP A 241 -10.23 4.63 31.51
N THR A 242 -10.09 5.40 32.59
CA THR A 242 -11.20 5.75 33.50
C THR A 242 -11.80 7.13 33.23
N SER A 243 -11.16 7.92 32.37
CA SER A 243 -11.47 9.32 32.06
C SER A 243 -12.20 9.47 30.73
N ALA A 244 -12.04 8.50 29.82
CA ALA A 244 -12.70 8.45 28.52
C ALA A 244 -13.48 7.14 28.34
N THR A 245 -14.39 7.13 27.36
CA THR A 245 -15.27 5.98 27.12
C THR A 245 -14.46 4.83 26.51
N THR A 246 -14.60 3.63 27.07
CA THR A 246 -13.97 2.40 26.53
C THR A 246 -14.99 1.41 25.97
N SER A 247 -16.28 1.75 25.98
CA SER A 247 -17.36 0.88 25.50
C SER A 247 -17.60 0.93 23.99
N ASN A 248 -17.09 1.96 23.31
CA ASN A 248 -17.20 2.05 21.85
C ASN A 248 -16.12 1.19 21.19
N VAL A 249 -16.48 -0.06 20.88
CA VAL A 249 -15.59 -1.09 20.32
C VAL A 249 -15.74 -1.29 18.81
N ASP A 250 -16.60 -0.51 18.16
CA ASP A 250 -16.76 -0.52 16.70
C ASP A 250 -16.15 0.76 16.09
N CYS A 251 -15.00 1.19 16.62
CA CYS A 251 -14.29 2.37 16.16
C CYS A 251 -12.90 1.99 15.65
N MET A 252 -12.67 1.98 14.34
CA MET A 252 -11.34 1.75 13.80
C MET A 252 -11.11 2.52 12.50
N SER A 253 -9.90 3.06 12.35
CA SER A 253 -9.37 3.58 11.10
C SER A 253 -8.08 2.86 10.73
N LEU A 254 -7.98 2.41 9.49
CA LEU A 254 -6.81 1.71 8.98
C LEU A 254 -5.75 2.74 8.55
N ASN A 255 -4.63 2.82 9.28
CA ASN A 255 -3.59 3.80 8.98
C ASN A 255 -2.16 3.23 8.93
N PRO A 256 -1.87 2.36 7.93
CA PRO A 256 -0.55 1.76 7.72
C PRO A 256 0.50 2.77 7.27
N LEU A 257 0.14 3.97 6.82
CA LEU A 257 1.10 4.91 6.24
C LEU A 257 2.16 5.32 7.24
N TYR A 258 1.72 5.93 8.34
CA TYR A 258 2.63 6.44 9.36
C TYR A 258 3.52 5.34 9.92
N VAL A 259 2.95 4.19 10.24
CA VAL A 259 3.69 3.05 10.79
C VAL A 259 4.64 2.45 9.75
N ARG A 260 4.21 2.23 8.51
CA ARG A 260 5.04 1.66 7.45
C ARG A 260 6.17 2.60 7.06
N THR A 261 5.91 3.89 6.86
CA THR A 261 6.98 4.86 6.50
C THR A 261 8.00 5.02 7.62
N THR A 262 7.58 4.86 8.87
CA THR A 262 8.47 4.99 10.02
C THR A 262 9.27 3.71 10.24
N CYS A 263 8.66 2.52 10.09
CA CYS A 263 9.23 1.26 10.58
C CYS A 263 9.69 0.25 9.52
N GLN A 264 9.16 0.31 8.29
CA GLN A 264 9.45 -0.69 7.27
C GLN A 264 10.96 -0.77 6.98
N GLY A 265 11.50 -1.99 6.95
CA GLY A 265 12.91 -2.25 6.64
C GLY A 265 13.88 -1.88 7.76
N ARG A 266 13.40 -1.44 8.93
CA ARG A 266 14.26 -1.20 10.11
C ARG A 266 14.31 -2.43 10.99
N GLN A 267 15.39 -2.62 11.73
CA GLN A 267 15.47 -3.68 12.75
C GLN A 267 14.66 -3.32 14.02
N SER A 268 14.61 -2.03 14.36
CA SER A 268 13.89 -1.49 15.52
C SER A 268 13.19 -0.19 15.14
N CYS A 269 11.97 0.01 15.66
CA CYS A 269 11.17 1.19 15.40
C CYS A 269 10.28 1.59 16.58
N ILE A 270 10.05 2.89 16.73
CA ILE A 270 9.14 3.50 17.69
C ILE A 270 8.18 4.41 16.93
N VAL A 271 6.89 4.35 17.27
CA VAL A 271 5.82 5.18 16.69
C VAL A 271 4.97 5.76 17.82
N PHE A 272 4.42 6.95 17.59
CA PHE A 272 3.51 7.61 18.54
C PHE A 272 2.06 7.35 18.16
N ALA A 273 1.26 6.87 19.11
CA ALA A 273 -0.16 6.65 18.93
C ALA A 273 -0.95 7.95 19.17
N GLY A 274 -0.97 8.85 18.17
CA GLY A 274 -1.73 10.10 18.27
C GLY A 274 -2.46 10.48 16.99
N ASP A 275 -3.64 11.07 17.16
CA ASP A 275 -4.58 11.45 16.09
C ASP A 275 -3.91 12.13 14.90
N ARG A 276 -3.07 13.16 15.16
CA ARG A 276 -2.42 13.94 14.10
C ARG A 276 -1.52 13.09 13.20
N ASN A 277 -0.90 12.05 13.76
CA ASN A 277 0.01 11.17 13.03
C ASN A 277 -0.76 10.06 12.30
N LEU A 278 -1.94 9.71 12.82
CA LEU A 278 -2.76 8.58 12.42
C LEU A 278 -4.03 9.00 11.67
N GLY A 279 -3.99 10.15 10.99
CA GLY A 279 -5.03 10.57 10.05
C GLY A 279 -6.26 11.22 10.68
N GLY A 280 -6.20 11.57 11.97
CA GLY A 280 -7.28 12.19 12.72
C GLY A 280 -7.82 11.28 13.82
N ASP A 281 -8.84 11.79 14.53
CA ASP A 281 -9.55 11.03 15.55
C ASP A 281 -10.74 10.27 14.92
N PRO A 282 -10.71 8.93 14.84
CA PRO A 282 -11.80 8.14 14.28
C PRO A 282 -13.04 8.05 15.18
N CYS A 283 -12.91 8.31 16.49
CA CYS A 283 -14.03 8.31 17.42
C CYS A 283 -13.77 9.26 18.61
N PRO A 284 -14.30 10.49 18.53
CA PRO A 284 -14.27 11.42 19.64
C PRO A 284 -14.81 10.81 20.94
N ASP A 285 -14.24 11.23 22.07
CA ASP A 285 -14.60 10.81 23.43
C ASP A 285 -14.36 9.33 23.76
N THR A 286 -13.73 8.59 22.85
CA THR A 286 -13.30 7.19 23.06
C THR A 286 -11.79 7.13 23.21
N HIS A 287 -11.29 6.46 24.24
CA HIS A 287 -9.85 6.23 24.40
C HIS A 287 -9.38 5.19 23.39
N LYS A 288 -8.39 5.47 22.57
CA LYS A 288 -7.97 4.62 21.45
C LYS A 288 -6.66 3.89 21.73
N TYR A 289 -6.28 3.00 20.82
CA TYR A 289 -4.98 2.38 20.73
C TYR A 289 -4.62 2.11 19.26
N LEU A 290 -3.33 2.09 18.98
CA LEU A 290 -2.75 1.70 17.71
C LEU A 290 -2.33 0.23 17.79
N HIS A 291 -3.07 -0.63 17.11
CA HIS A 291 -2.72 -2.03 16.93
C HIS A 291 -1.90 -2.20 15.66
N ILE A 292 -0.74 -2.85 15.75
CA ILE A 292 0.18 -3.07 14.64
C ILE A 292 0.49 -4.56 14.53
N ASP A 293 0.30 -5.07 13.33
CA ASP A 293 0.73 -6.38 12.92
C ASP A 293 1.97 -6.26 12.04
N TYR A 294 3.03 -7.00 12.37
CA TYR A 294 4.26 -7.04 11.60
C TYR A 294 4.89 -8.43 11.62
N ARG A 295 5.92 -8.60 10.81
CA ARG A 295 6.75 -9.80 10.80
C ARG A 295 8.20 -9.42 10.63
N CYS A 296 9.10 -10.29 11.05
CA CYS A 296 10.52 -10.13 10.83
C CYS A 296 10.94 -10.95 9.62
N VAL A 297 11.58 -10.31 8.65
CA VAL A 297 12.06 -10.95 7.41
C VAL A 297 13.56 -10.79 7.32
N ALA A 298 14.26 -11.84 6.88
CA ALA A 298 15.68 -11.73 6.58
C ALA A 298 15.87 -10.70 5.45
N GLU A 299 16.90 -9.87 5.59
CA GLU A 299 17.33 -8.92 4.55
C GLU A 299 17.91 -9.63 3.32
#